data_AF-A0A1I8ITD7-F1
#
_entry.id   AF-A0A1I8ITD7-F1
#
_cell.length_a   1.000
_cell.length_b   1.000
_cell.length_c   1.000
_cell.angle_alpha   90.00
_cell.angle_beta   90.00
_cell.angle_gamma   90.00
#
_symmetry.space_group_name_H-M   'P 1'
#
loop_
_entity.id
_entity.type
_entity.pdbx_description
1 polymer ?
#
loop_
_entity_poly.entity_id
_entity_poly.type
_entity_poly.pdbx_seq_one_letter_code
_entity_poly.pdbx_strand_id
1 'polypeptide(L)'
;MSSSSSLSMPVADESEDAEEKLRILQQLLASQDSGAAPAAAGAPASRQVAYEPGLCIKTRQEPGGAKLFINLCRSADLPAPPEASDEQLAKLLEDPDSHAARFRVPLSIGEPRAERDHAGSACTAIDVVAHPSLLDRMRASDLYRNFAISLAVEGAEAKHGLSLSRRDLTVLRNKKYVGSIEQQAAQHFVRSGGPPKPFIQEVSGSEATAPQPGSSPSVSSKTPPRPEFRLVQKPPYGSPSHFVCEIRLPLISSAGSLQLQVGGDRLLLTCRSRAYRLDFYLPVCIDQAACCAQFDADSRLLTVTMPV
;
A
#
# COMPACT_ATOMS: atom_id res chain seq x y z
N MET A 1 -43.16 -10.60 -69.95
CA MET A 1 -43.49 -11.31 -68.70
C MET A 1 -42.27 -11.19 -67.82
N SER A 2 -42.25 -10.21 -66.92
CA SER A 2 -41.10 -9.91 -66.08
C SER A 2 -41.46 -10.21 -64.63
N SER A 3 -40.72 -11.15 -64.04
CA SER A 3 -40.88 -11.65 -62.69
C SER A 3 -40.47 -10.61 -61.65
N SER A 4 -41.33 -10.37 -60.66
CA SER A 4 -40.99 -9.63 -59.44
C SER A 4 -40.77 -10.63 -58.30
N SER A 5 -39.56 -10.65 -57.73
CA SER A 5 -39.25 -11.39 -56.51
C SER A 5 -39.04 -10.39 -55.36
N SER A 6 -39.93 -10.45 -54.37
CA SER A 6 -39.79 -9.75 -53.08
C SER A 6 -38.99 -10.61 -52.10
N LEU A 7 -37.92 -10.06 -51.52
CA LEU A 7 -37.22 -10.63 -50.38
C LEU A 7 -37.42 -9.69 -49.18
N SER A 8 -38.18 -10.15 -48.19
CA SER A 8 -38.28 -9.57 -46.85
C SER A 8 -37.25 -10.25 -45.96
N MET A 9 -36.51 -9.46 -45.18
CA MET A 9 -35.65 -9.95 -44.10
C MET A 9 -36.44 -10.11 -42.80
N PRO A 10 -36.14 -11.10 -41.94
CA PRO A 10 -36.74 -11.21 -40.62
C PRO A 10 -36.03 -10.29 -39.62
N VAL A 11 -36.81 -9.52 -38.85
CA VAL A 11 -36.34 -8.78 -37.68
C VAL A 11 -36.22 -9.79 -36.55
N ALA A 12 -34.99 -10.03 -36.09
CA ALA A 12 -34.73 -10.91 -34.95
C ALA A 12 -35.10 -10.18 -33.65
N ASP A 13 -35.71 -10.95 -32.76
CA ASP A 13 -36.29 -10.57 -31.49
C ASP A 13 -35.22 -10.19 -30.46
N GLU A 14 -34.95 -8.88 -30.31
CA GLU A 14 -34.02 -8.34 -29.30
C GLU A 14 -34.70 -8.17 -27.91
N SER A 15 -36.01 -8.46 -27.80
CA SER A 15 -36.78 -8.17 -26.59
C SER A 15 -36.66 -9.27 -25.52
N GLU A 16 -36.62 -10.54 -25.93
CA GLU A 16 -36.56 -11.68 -25.01
C GLU A 16 -35.19 -11.79 -24.29
N ASP A 17 -34.09 -11.47 -24.99
CA ASP A 17 -32.72 -11.53 -24.44
C ASP A 17 -32.48 -10.45 -23.36
N ALA A 18 -33.15 -9.29 -23.47
CA ALA A 18 -33.06 -8.23 -22.47
C ALA A 18 -33.80 -8.58 -21.17
N GLU A 19 -34.97 -9.23 -21.27
CA GLU A 19 -35.74 -9.67 -20.10
C GLU A 19 -35.04 -10.81 -19.36
N GLU A 20 -34.42 -11.74 -20.09
CA GLU A 20 -33.64 -12.83 -19.50
C GLU A 20 -32.40 -12.31 -18.76
N LYS A 21 -31.69 -11.34 -19.34
CA LYS A 21 -30.58 -10.63 -18.67
C LYS A 21 -31.03 -9.90 -17.40
N LEU A 22 -32.20 -9.25 -17.42
CA LEU A 22 -32.73 -8.55 -16.25
C LEU A 22 -33.08 -9.53 -15.12
N ARG A 23 -33.67 -10.68 -15.45
CA ARG A 23 -33.98 -11.74 -14.47
C ARG A 23 -32.73 -12.32 -13.83
N ILE A 24 -31.69 -12.58 -14.62
CA ILE A 24 -30.41 -13.09 -14.12
C ILE A 24 -29.74 -12.06 -13.19
N LEU A 25 -29.77 -10.77 -13.56
CA LEU A 25 -29.24 -9.69 -12.70
C LEU A 25 -30.01 -9.60 -11.38
N GLN A 26 -31.34 -9.71 -11.41
CA GLN A 26 -32.17 -9.66 -10.22
C GLN A 26 -31.94 -10.86 -9.30
N GLN A 27 -31.70 -12.05 -9.88
CA GLN A 27 -31.36 -13.26 -9.13
C GLN A 27 -29.96 -13.19 -8.50
N LEU A 28 -28.99 -12.57 -9.17
CA LEU A 28 -27.66 -12.29 -8.64
C LEU A 28 -27.68 -11.27 -7.50
N LEU A 29 -28.52 -10.24 -7.59
CA LEU A 29 -28.68 -9.23 -6.53
C LEU A 29 -29.37 -9.83 -5.30
N ALA A 30 -30.41 -10.65 -5.50
CA ALA A 30 -31.12 -11.33 -4.40
C ALA A 30 -30.23 -12.35 -3.66
N SER A 31 -29.26 -12.96 -4.35
CA SER A 31 -28.29 -13.87 -3.73
C SER A 31 -27.13 -13.16 -3.01
N GLN A 32 -27.00 -11.83 -3.15
CA GLN A 32 -26.05 -11.03 -2.36
C GLN A 32 -26.66 -10.49 -1.05
N ASP A 33 -27.98 -10.54 -0.86
CA ASP A 33 -28.66 -10.00 0.33
C ASP A 33 -29.06 -11.07 1.37
N SER A 34 -28.65 -12.34 1.17
CA SER A 34 -28.83 -13.42 2.14
C SER A 34 -27.48 -13.92 2.62
N GLY A 35 -26.77 -13.04 3.30
CA GLY A 35 -25.50 -13.35 3.92
C GLY A 35 -24.94 -12.14 4.63
N ALA A 36 -25.40 -11.89 5.86
CA ALA A 36 -24.57 -11.19 6.83
C ALA A 36 -23.27 -12.01 6.96
N ALA A 37 -22.26 -11.62 6.18
CA ALA A 37 -20.97 -12.26 6.17
C ALA A 37 -20.39 -12.18 7.60
N PRO A 38 -19.95 -13.31 8.19
CA PRO A 38 -19.12 -13.21 9.37
C PRO A 38 -17.85 -12.46 8.95
N ALA A 39 -17.59 -11.35 9.63
CA ALA A 39 -16.42 -10.51 9.40
C ALA A 39 -15.16 -11.37 9.21
N ALA A 40 -14.55 -11.28 8.03
CA ALA A 40 -13.28 -11.91 7.72
C ALA A 40 -12.22 -11.39 8.70
N ALA A 41 -11.91 -12.20 9.72
CA ALA A 41 -10.88 -11.93 10.71
C ALA A 41 -9.49 -12.11 10.07
N GLY A 42 -8.99 -11.07 9.40
CA GLY A 42 -7.64 -11.13 8.82
C GLY A 42 -7.21 -9.98 7.92
N ALA A 43 -8.12 -9.13 7.44
CA ALA A 43 -7.70 -7.88 6.80
C ALA A 43 -6.98 -7.00 7.85
N PRO A 44 -5.83 -6.36 7.56
CA PRO A 44 -5.35 -5.30 8.43
C PRO A 44 -6.48 -4.31 8.54
N ALA A 45 -7.04 -4.12 9.74
CA ALA A 45 -8.20 -3.28 9.94
C ALA A 45 -7.90 -1.93 9.27
N SER A 46 -8.60 -1.65 8.16
CA SER A 46 -8.48 -0.37 7.48
C SER A 46 -9.26 0.59 8.34
N ARG A 47 -8.55 1.43 9.09
CA ARG A 47 -9.21 2.43 9.92
C ARG A 47 -9.42 3.68 9.08
N GLN A 48 -10.65 4.17 9.09
CA GLN A 48 -10.96 5.48 8.55
C GLN A 48 -10.17 6.53 9.36
N VAL A 49 -9.49 7.41 8.63
CA VAL A 49 -8.67 8.48 9.21
C VAL A 49 -9.42 9.78 9.08
N ALA A 50 -9.76 10.36 10.24
CA ALA A 50 -10.21 11.74 10.30
C ALA A 50 -9.00 12.66 10.10
N TYR A 51 -9.21 13.77 9.41
CA TYR A 51 -8.16 14.76 9.16
C TYR A 51 -8.72 16.17 9.18
N GLU A 52 -7.82 17.14 9.35
CA GLU A 52 -8.15 18.55 9.40
C GLU A 52 -7.43 19.33 8.29
N PRO A 53 -7.97 20.47 7.82
CA PRO A 53 -7.31 21.33 6.86
C PRO A 53 -5.96 21.86 7.37
N GLY A 54 -4.93 21.81 6.53
CA GLY A 54 -3.63 22.44 6.81
C GLY A 54 -3.39 23.66 5.96
N LEU A 55 -3.08 23.42 4.68
CA LEU A 55 -2.87 24.43 3.65
C LEU A 55 -3.36 23.93 2.30
N CYS A 56 -3.59 24.86 1.37
CA CYS A 56 -3.98 24.53 0.01
C CYS A 56 -2.91 25.01 -0.97
N ILE A 57 -2.43 24.10 -1.80
CA ILE A 57 -1.49 24.36 -2.89
C ILE A 57 -2.30 24.43 -4.17
N LYS A 58 -2.11 25.48 -4.97
CA LYS A 58 -2.65 25.62 -6.32
C LYS A 58 -1.55 25.29 -7.31
N THR A 59 -1.89 24.53 -8.34
CA THR A 59 -1.04 24.23 -9.49
C THR A 59 -1.89 24.06 -10.76
N ARG A 60 -1.26 23.67 -11.87
CA ARG A 60 -1.88 23.34 -13.14
C ARG A 60 -1.41 21.97 -13.62
N GLN A 61 -2.31 21.22 -14.22
CA GLN A 61 -2.00 19.98 -14.90
C GLN A 61 -1.39 20.24 -16.29
N GLU A 62 -0.42 19.43 -16.67
CA GLU A 62 0.20 19.40 -17.99
C GLU A 62 -0.03 18.02 -18.64
N PRO A 63 -0.31 17.94 -19.96
CA PRO A 63 -0.75 19.03 -20.83
C PRO A 63 -2.17 19.52 -20.49
N GLY A 64 -2.54 20.73 -20.93
CA GLY A 64 -3.92 21.24 -20.86
C GLY A 64 -4.17 22.36 -19.85
N GLY A 65 -3.27 22.62 -18.91
CA GLY A 65 -3.30 23.81 -18.04
C GLY A 65 -4.47 23.84 -17.04
N ALA A 66 -5.19 22.72 -16.88
CA ALA A 66 -6.35 22.61 -16.00
C ALA A 66 -5.95 22.89 -14.55
N LYS A 67 -6.79 23.64 -13.83
CA LYS A 67 -6.48 24.08 -12.47
C LYS A 67 -6.63 22.91 -11.50
N LEU A 68 -5.61 22.65 -10.70
CA LEU A 68 -5.61 21.62 -9.69
C LEU A 68 -5.20 22.20 -8.33
N PHE A 69 -5.88 21.75 -7.28
CA PHE A 69 -5.60 22.09 -5.90
C PHE A 69 -5.20 20.84 -5.12
N ILE A 70 -4.14 20.94 -4.34
CA ILE A 70 -3.74 19.91 -3.38
C ILE A 70 -4.03 20.47 -1.99
N ASN A 71 -4.95 19.84 -1.27
CA ASN A 71 -5.25 20.15 0.11
C ASN A 71 -4.31 19.33 1.00
N LEU A 72 -3.26 19.96 1.52
CA LEU A 72 -2.37 19.31 2.47
C LEU A 72 -2.99 19.37 3.86
N CYS A 73 -3.54 18.23 4.28
CA CYS A 73 -4.28 18.01 5.51
C CYS A 73 -3.42 17.35 6.59
N ARG A 74 -3.88 17.44 7.84
CA ARG A 74 -3.18 16.91 9.01
C ARG A 74 -4.01 15.83 9.71
N SER A 75 -3.38 14.74 10.14
CA SER A 75 -3.99 13.76 11.02
C SER A 75 -2.95 13.03 11.88
N ALA A 76 -3.17 12.98 13.19
CA ALA A 76 -2.33 12.26 14.13
C ALA A 76 -2.41 10.73 13.98
N ASP A 77 -3.35 10.25 13.16
CA ASP A 77 -3.54 8.83 12.85
C ASP A 77 -2.48 8.28 11.89
N LEU A 78 -1.76 9.16 11.18
CA LEU A 78 -0.62 8.76 10.35
C LEU A 78 0.67 8.72 11.18
N PRO A 79 1.61 7.81 10.89
CA PRO A 79 2.90 7.82 11.55
C PRO A 79 3.66 9.12 11.30
N ALA A 80 4.33 9.63 12.34
CA ALA A 80 5.17 10.81 12.22
C ALA A 80 6.33 10.56 11.24
N PRO A 81 6.67 11.53 10.37
CA PRO A 81 7.87 11.46 9.56
C PRO A 81 9.12 11.39 10.44
N PRO A 82 10.19 10.71 10.00
CA PRO A 82 11.45 10.67 10.73
C PRO A 82 12.01 12.09 10.94
N GLU A 83 13.00 12.19 11.81
CA GLU A 83 13.81 13.40 11.93
C GLU A 83 14.83 13.43 10.79
N ALA A 84 15.00 14.60 10.18
CA ALA A 84 16.03 14.84 9.18
C ALA A 84 16.61 16.23 9.40
N SER A 85 17.92 16.34 9.21
CA SER A 85 18.63 17.62 9.31
C SER A 85 18.41 18.46 8.06
N ASP A 86 18.54 19.79 8.17
CA ASP A 86 18.40 20.71 7.03
C ASP A 86 19.39 20.35 5.90
N GLU A 87 20.58 19.87 6.22
CA GLU A 87 21.58 19.40 5.25
C GLU A 87 21.12 18.17 4.46
N GLN A 88 20.42 17.24 5.12
CA GLN A 88 19.85 16.07 4.45
C GLN A 88 18.69 16.48 3.53
N LEU A 89 17.84 17.41 3.96
CA LEU A 89 16.76 17.94 3.13
C LEU A 89 17.26 18.73 1.93
N ALA A 90 18.30 19.55 2.10
CA ALA A 90 18.90 20.30 1.00
C ALA A 90 19.43 19.36 -0.08
N LYS A 91 20.15 18.30 0.31
CA LYS A 91 20.63 17.27 -0.62
C LYS A 91 19.50 16.55 -1.34
N LEU A 92 18.39 16.24 -0.66
CA LEU A 92 17.21 15.62 -1.27
C LEU A 92 16.49 16.53 -2.26
N LEU A 93 16.51 17.83 -2.04
CA LEU A 93 15.92 18.81 -2.95
C LEU A 93 16.79 19.04 -4.20
N GLU A 94 18.11 18.92 -4.06
CA GLU A 94 19.07 19.03 -5.18
C GLU A 94 19.15 17.74 -6.00
N ASP A 95 19.14 16.58 -5.33
CA ASP A 95 19.22 15.25 -5.93
C ASP A 95 18.20 14.29 -5.28
N PRO A 96 16.97 14.19 -5.82
CA PRO A 96 15.92 13.34 -5.28
C PRO A 96 16.19 11.84 -5.44
N ASP A 97 17.09 11.44 -6.35
CA ASP A 97 17.45 10.04 -6.61
C ASP A 97 18.66 9.58 -5.76
N SER A 98 19.25 10.47 -4.97
CA SER A 98 20.38 10.15 -4.10
C SER A 98 20.00 9.12 -3.01
N HIS A 99 20.45 7.88 -3.20
CA HIS A 99 20.25 6.76 -2.26
C HIS A 99 20.80 7.01 -0.85
N ALA A 100 21.73 7.96 -0.69
CA ALA A 100 22.39 8.28 0.58
C ALA A 100 21.48 9.03 1.58
N ALA A 101 20.33 9.56 1.15
CA ALA A 101 19.47 10.41 1.97
C ALA A 101 18.02 9.92 2.06
N ARG A 102 17.75 8.60 2.02
CA ARG A 102 16.38 8.04 2.04
C ARG A 102 15.52 8.53 3.22
N PHE A 103 14.82 9.65 3.01
CA PHE A 103 13.86 10.23 3.94
C PHE A 103 12.44 9.91 3.45
N ARG A 104 11.76 9.01 4.16
CA ARG A 104 10.41 8.58 3.80
C ARG A 104 9.38 9.21 4.72
N VAL A 105 8.48 10.00 4.14
CA VAL A 105 7.35 10.60 4.84
C VAL A 105 6.09 9.82 4.48
N PRO A 106 5.38 9.22 5.46
CA PRO A 106 4.08 8.60 5.21
C PRO A 106 3.04 9.64 4.80
N LEU A 107 2.42 9.44 3.63
CA LEU A 107 1.31 10.26 3.14
C LEU A 107 0.10 9.36 2.82
N SER A 108 -1.10 9.86 3.07
CA SER A 108 -2.35 9.29 2.54
C SER A 108 -2.88 10.22 1.46
N ILE A 109 -2.91 9.76 0.22
CA ILE A 109 -3.31 10.56 -0.94
C ILE A 109 -4.70 10.11 -1.37
N GLY A 110 -5.68 11.00 -1.34
CA GLY A 110 -7.06 10.75 -1.72
C GLY A 110 -7.26 10.72 -3.23
N GLU A 111 -8.48 10.43 -3.67
CA GLU A 111 -8.86 10.43 -5.08
C GLU A 111 -9.05 11.87 -5.60
N PRO A 112 -8.81 12.15 -6.90
CA PRO A 112 -9.06 13.46 -7.49
C PRO A 112 -10.56 13.74 -7.60
N ARG A 113 -10.97 14.97 -7.26
CA ARG A 113 -12.37 15.38 -7.23
C ARG A 113 -12.61 16.61 -8.08
N ALA A 114 -13.73 16.63 -8.79
CA ALA A 114 -14.20 17.83 -9.47
C ALA A 114 -14.78 18.82 -8.46
N GLU A 115 -14.25 20.04 -8.45
CA GLU A 115 -14.62 21.14 -7.57
C GLU A 115 -14.85 22.41 -8.38
N ARG A 116 -15.38 23.44 -7.72
CA ARG A 116 -15.45 24.79 -8.28
C ARG A 116 -14.55 25.74 -7.49
N ASP A 117 -13.80 26.55 -8.22
CA ASP A 117 -13.01 27.61 -7.59
C ASP A 117 -13.89 28.79 -7.15
N HIS A 118 -13.27 29.81 -6.55
CA HIS A 118 -14.00 31.00 -6.10
C HIS A 118 -14.65 31.81 -7.24
N ALA A 119 -14.12 31.69 -8.47
CA ALA A 119 -14.70 32.29 -9.66
C ALA A 119 -15.76 31.38 -10.33
N GLY A 120 -16.10 30.24 -9.72
CA GLY A 120 -17.04 29.25 -10.26
C GLY A 120 -16.47 28.38 -11.37
N SER A 121 -15.18 28.52 -11.72
CA SER A 121 -14.54 27.70 -12.74
C SER A 121 -14.29 26.28 -12.23
N ALA A 122 -14.46 25.29 -13.11
CA ALA A 122 -14.15 23.90 -12.79
C ALA A 122 -12.66 23.74 -12.47
N CYS A 123 -12.37 22.97 -11.42
CA CYS A 123 -11.03 22.60 -11.01
C CYS A 123 -11.02 21.19 -10.42
N THR A 124 -9.82 20.63 -10.26
CA THR A 124 -9.63 19.36 -9.55
C THR A 124 -9.08 19.63 -8.16
N ALA A 125 -9.54 18.91 -7.14
CA ALA A 125 -8.97 18.92 -5.80
C ALA A 125 -8.51 17.51 -5.39
N ILE A 126 -7.36 17.41 -4.75
CA ILE A 126 -6.81 16.17 -4.17
C ILE A 126 -6.47 16.44 -2.71
N ASP A 127 -6.91 15.58 -1.81
CA ASP A 127 -6.51 15.64 -0.40
C ASP A 127 -5.25 14.80 -0.18
N VAL A 128 -4.24 15.40 0.43
CA VAL A 128 -3.01 14.71 0.85
C VAL A 128 -2.91 14.87 2.36
N VAL A 129 -3.05 13.79 3.09
CA VAL A 129 -3.02 13.79 4.56
C VAL A 129 -1.64 13.35 5.04
N ALA A 130 -1.07 14.14 5.95
CA ALA A 130 0.20 13.86 6.61
C ALA A 130 0.07 13.98 8.13
N HIS A 131 1.06 13.48 8.87
CA HIS A 131 1.14 13.73 10.31
C HIS A 131 1.35 15.24 10.62
N PRO A 132 0.71 15.81 11.67
CA PRO A 132 0.80 17.23 12.00
C PRO A 132 2.23 17.78 12.11
N SER A 133 3.18 16.98 12.61
CA SER A 133 4.58 17.38 12.74
C SER A 133 5.25 17.74 11.42
N LEU A 134 4.76 17.23 10.28
CA LEU A 134 5.22 17.67 8.96
C LEU A 134 4.86 19.15 8.75
N LEU A 135 3.58 19.49 8.94
CA LEU A 135 3.06 20.84 8.72
C LEU A 135 3.59 21.85 9.74
N ASP A 136 3.86 21.42 10.97
CA ASP A 136 4.46 22.28 12.00
C ASP A 136 5.91 22.62 11.63
N ARG A 137 6.68 21.65 11.11
CA ARG A 137 8.04 21.91 10.59
C ARG A 137 8.03 22.83 9.36
N MET A 138 7.04 22.72 8.48
CA MET A 138 6.87 23.64 7.34
C MET A 138 6.67 25.11 7.77
N ARG A 139 6.13 25.35 8.97
CA ARG A 139 5.97 26.72 9.50
C ARG A 139 7.28 27.29 10.05
N ALA A 140 8.17 26.41 10.52
CA ALA A 140 9.44 26.79 11.12
C ALA A 140 10.58 26.95 10.09
N SER A 141 10.50 26.23 8.96
CA SER A 141 11.57 26.21 7.94
C SER A 141 10.99 26.28 6.52
N ASP A 142 11.41 27.28 5.75
CA ASP A 142 11.05 27.42 4.33
C ASP A 142 11.63 26.27 3.48
N LEU A 143 12.81 25.76 3.84
CA LEU A 143 13.40 24.59 3.20
C LEU A 143 12.48 23.36 3.37
N TYR A 144 12.05 23.12 4.60
CA TYR A 144 11.13 22.03 4.92
C TYR A 144 9.76 22.24 4.27
N ARG A 145 9.30 23.49 4.16
CA ARG A 145 8.08 23.86 3.45
C ARG A 145 8.15 23.46 1.98
N ASN A 146 9.23 23.82 1.30
CA ASN A 146 9.41 23.52 -0.12
C ASN A 146 9.53 22.01 -0.34
N PHE A 147 10.30 21.31 0.50
CA PHE A 147 10.38 19.84 0.48
C PHE A 147 9.00 19.16 0.63
N ALA A 148 8.23 19.55 1.64
CA ALA A 148 6.92 18.93 1.87
C ALA A 148 5.91 19.23 0.75
N ILE A 149 5.99 20.41 0.13
CA ILE A 149 5.19 20.75 -1.05
C ILE A 149 5.58 19.87 -2.24
N SER A 150 6.88 19.74 -2.56
CA SER A 150 7.36 18.88 -3.64
C SER A 150 6.91 17.44 -3.44
N LEU A 151 7.06 16.91 -2.22
CA LEU A 151 6.62 15.56 -1.88
C LEU A 151 5.11 15.36 -2.09
N ALA A 152 4.28 16.32 -1.68
CA ALA A 152 2.83 16.22 -1.87
C ALA A 152 2.44 16.24 -3.35
N VAL A 153 3.13 17.05 -4.17
CA VAL A 153 2.93 17.14 -5.62
C VAL A 153 3.36 15.84 -6.30
N GLU A 154 4.58 15.37 -6.03
CA GLU A 154 5.13 14.13 -6.59
C GLU A 154 4.31 12.91 -6.18
N GLY A 155 3.86 12.86 -4.92
CA GLY A 155 2.97 11.81 -4.45
C GLY A 155 1.66 11.78 -5.22
N ALA A 156 1.04 12.94 -5.46
CA ALA A 156 -0.20 13.04 -6.23
C ALA A 156 0.01 12.63 -7.71
N GLU A 157 1.12 13.03 -8.32
CA GLU A 157 1.49 12.61 -9.68
C GLU A 157 1.71 11.12 -9.79
N ALA A 158 2.52 10.55 -8.91
CA ALA A 158 2.86 9.14 -8.93
C ALA A 158 1.64 8.24 -8.69
N LYS A 159 0.74 8.63 -7.76
CA LYS A 159 -0.47 7.85 -7.47
C LYS A 159 -1.46 7.87 -8.65
N HIS A 160 -1.63 9.03 -9.28
CA HIS A 160 -2.73 9.26 -10.23
C HIS A 160 -2.28 9.36 -11.70
N GLY A 161 -0.99 9.18 -11.98
CA GLY A 161 -0.43 9.33 -13.33
C GLY A 161 -0.57 10.73 -13.90
N LEU A 162 -0.47 11.77 -13.05
CA LEU A 162 -0.61 13.17 -13.45
C LEU A 162 0.76 13.78 -13.77
N SER A 163 0.76 14.88 -14.52
CA SER A 163 1.91 15.79 -14.60
C SER A 163 1.46 17.18 -14.19
N LEU A 164 2.14 17.78 -13.22
CA LEU A 164 1.77 19.04 -12.58
C LEU A 164 2.90 20.06 -12.75
N SER A 165 2.55 21.26 -13.19
CA SER A 165 3.48 22.37 -13.38
C SER A 165 4.21 22.68 -12.07
N ARG A 166 5.54 22.62 -12.12
CA ARG A 166 6.42 23.06 -11.02
C ARG A 166 6.58 24.58 -10.97
N ARG A 167 6.29 25.28 -12.08
CA ARG A 167 6.40 26.74 -12.19
C ARG A 167 5.17 27.45 -11.63
N ASP A 168 4.00 26.84 -11.75
CA ASP A 168 2.71 27.43 -11.32
C ASP A 168 2.29 27.04 -9.90
N LEU A 169 3.23 26.58 -9.06
CA LEU A 169 2.96 26.22 -7.66
C LEU A 169 2.76 27.48 -6.80
N THR A 170 1.59 27.61 -6.20
CA THR A 170 1.26 28.70 -5.28
C THR A 170 0.52 28.18 -4.05
N VAL A 171 1.07 28.43 -2.86
CA VAL A 171 0.34 28.17 -1.60
C VAL A 171 -0.65 29.30 -1.35
N LEU A 172 -1.93 28.96 -1.17
CA LEU A 172 -2.98 29.93 -0.90
C LEU A 172 -2.88 30.46 0.53
N ARG A 173 -2.93 31.79 0.70
CA ARG A 173 -2.81 32.44 2.01
C ARG A 173 -4.12 32.44 2.80
N ASN A 174 -5.24 32.67 2.12
CA ASN A 174 -6.55 32.88 2.75
C ASN A 174 -7.47 31.67 2.67
N LYS A 175 -7.02 30.57 2.05
CA LYS A 175 -7.83 29.37 1.86
C LYS A 175 -6.97 28.14 2.15
N LYS A 176 -7.39 27.34 3.14
CA LYS A 176 -6.66 26.15 3.59
C LYS A 176 -7.18 24.85 2.96
N TYR A 177 -8.34 24.89 2.33
CA TYR A 177 -8.99 23.73 1.73
C TYR A 177 -9.93 24.14 0.60
N VAL A 178 -9.95 23.36 -0.48
CA VAL A 178 -10.92 23.44 -1.59
C VAL A 178 -11.79 22.19 -1.58
N GLY A 179 -13.10 22.40 -1.47
CA GLY A 179 -14.12 21.35 -1.30
C GLY A 179 -14.80 21.43 0.07
N SER A 180 -15.58 20.40 0.41
CA SER A 180 -16.20 20.23 1.73
C SER A 180 -15.56 19.07 2.50
N ILE A 181 -14.89 19.35 3.61
CA ILE A 181 -14.18 18.31 4.37
C ILE A 181 -15.10 17.26 4.99
N GLU A 182 -16.30 17.67 5.42
CA GLU A 182 -17.30 16.78 6.05
C GLU A 182 -17.74 15.66 5.11
N GLN A 183 -17.78 15.94 3.81
CA GLN A 183 -18.12 14.96 2.77
C GLN A 183 -16.96 14.01 2.44
N GLN A 184 -15.72 14.39 2.79
CA GLN A 184 -14.50 13.73 2.33
C GLN A 184 -13.74 13.00 3.45
N ALA A 185 -14.01 13.34 4.72
CA ALA A 185 -13.43 12.69 5.90
C ALA A 185 -13.69 11.18 5.98
N ALA A 186 -14.62 10.65 5.16
CA ALA A 186 -14.93 9.21 5.04
C ALA A 186 -14.05 8.43 4.04
N GLN A 187 -13.17 9.09 3.30
CA GLN A 187 -12.51 8.46 2.14
C GLN A 187 -11.06 8.04 2.39
N HIS A 188 -10.46 8.46 3.50
CA HIS A 188 -9.08 8.10 3.83
C HIS A 188 -9.05 6.88 4.75
N PHE A 189 -8.44 5.80 4.28
CA PHE A 189 -8.17 4.62 5.09
C PHE A 189 -6.67 4.42 5.25
N VAL A 190 -6.24 4.14 6.48
CA VAL A 190 -4.85 3.78 6.78
C VAL A 190 -4.83 2.38 7.38
N ARG A 191 -3.80 1.61 7.03
CA ARG A 191 -3.59 0.27 7.59
C ARG A 191 -3.33 0.41 9.09
N SER A 192 -4.15 -0.22 9.92
CA SER A 192 -3.85 -0.36 11.35
C SER A 192 -2.62 -1.26 11.52
N GLY A 193 -1.45 -0.65 11.69
CA GLY A 193 -0.22 -1.40 11.98
C GLY A 193 1.07 -0.70 11.58
N GLY A 194 1.34 0.49 12.12
CA GLY A 194 2.65 1.17 12.06
C GLY A 194 3.20 1.45 10.65
N PRO A 195 4.31 2.20 10.54
CA PRO A 195 4.99 2.35 9.25
C PRO A 195 5.49 0.98 8.76
N PRO A 196 5.37 0.66 7.46
CA PRO A 196 5.97 -0.55 6.91
C PRO A 196 7.48 -0.48 7.15
N LYS A 197 8.01 -1.46 7.90
CA LYS A 197 9.46 -1.58 8.09
C LYS A 197 10.11 -1.75 6.72
N PRO A 198 11.06 -0.87 6.32
CA PRO A 198 11.74 -1.03 5.05
C PRO A 198 12.51 -2.36 5.07
N PHE A 199 12.12 -3.29 4.21
CA PHE A 199 12.72 -4.64 4.10
C PHE A 199 14.01 -4.64 3.27
N ILE A 200 14.42 -3.50 2.71
CA ILE A 200 15.63 -3.41 1.89
C ILE A 200 16.47 -2.25 2.40
N GLN A 201 17.54 -2.60 3.12
CA GLN A 201 18.66 -1.74 3.45
C GLN A 201 19.78 -2.07 2.46
N GLU A 202 20.17 -1.10 1.65
CA GLU A 202 21.28 -1.24 0.71
C GLU A 202 22.59 -1.44 1.47
N VAL A 203 23.35 -2.45 1.07
CA VAL A 203 24.62 -2.81 1.66
C VAL A 203 25.68 -1.87 1.08
N SER A 204 25.94 -0.74 1.74
CA SER A 204 27.20 -0.02 1.52
C SER A 204 28.31 -0.91 2.04
N GLY A 205 29.09 -1.47 1.11
CA GLY A 205 30.27 -2.24 1.44
C GLY A 205 31.24 -1.39 2.26
N SER A 206 31.69 -1.96 3.38
CA SER A 206 33.01 -1.68 3.90
C SER A 206 33.52 -2.92 4.62
N GLU A 207 34.71 -3.31 4.20
CA GLU A 207 35.43 -4.51 4.60
C GLU A 207 35.82 -4.47 6.09
N ALA A 208 35.85 -5.68 6.65
CA ALA A 208 36.72 -6.18 7.70
C ALA A 208 37.24 -5.20 8.78
N THR A 209 36.80 -5.40 10.03
CA THR A 209 37.73 -5.67 11.16
C THR A 209 37.01 -6.46 12.25
N ALA A 210 37.68 -7.51 12.74
CA ALA A 210 37.23 -8.44 13.78
C ALA A 210 37.56 -7.90 15.21
N PRO A 211 37.28 -8.63 16.32
CA PRO A 211 36.51 -8.14 17.46
C PRO A 211 37.33 -7.86 18.72
N GLN A 212 36.81 -7.06 19.65
CA GLN A 212 37.16 -7.15 21.09
C GLN A 212 35.97 -6.79 22.01
N PRO A 213 35.95 -7.29 23.26
CA PRO A 213 34.75 -7.55 24.05
C PRO A 213 34.57 -6.59 25.24
N GLY A 214 33.36 -6.60 25.80
CA GLY A 214 33.12 -6.25 27.20
C GLY A 214 32.20 -5.05 27.43
N SER A 215 30.91 -5.31 27.69
CA SER A 215 30.21 -4.85 28.91
C SER A 215 28.73 -5.22 28.86
N SER A 216 28.42 -6.29 29.60
CA SER A 216 27.30 -6.46 30.53
C SER A 216 25.82 -6.42 30.06
N PRO A 217 24.95 -7.20 30.74
CA PRO A 217 23.68 -7.66 30.20
C PRO A 217 22.48 -6.83 30.66
N SER A 218 21.52 -6.62 29.76
CA SER A 218 20.15 -6.27 30.13
C SER A 218 19.18 -7.28 29.51
N VAL A 219 18.81 -8.26 30.34
CA VAL A 219 17.62 -9.10 30.19
C VAL A 219 16.44 -8.15 30.45
N SER A 220 15.45 -7.93 29.58
CA SER A 220 14.37 -8.89 29.32
C SER A 220 13.29 -8.21 28.46
N SER A 221 13.14 -8.64 27.21
CA SER A 221 11.86 -8.61 26.50
C SER A 221 11.80 -9.83 25.58
N LYS A 222 11.30 -10.95 26.12
CA LYS A 222 11.07 -12.19 25.37
C LYS A 222 9.94 -11.98 24.37
N THR A 223 10.25 -11.35 23.25
CA THR A 223 9.53 -11.57 21.99
C THR A 223 10.35 -12.61 21.24
N PRO A 224 9.79 -13.77 20.85
CA PRO A 224 10.57 -14.77 20.14
C PRO A 224 11.11 -14.16 18.84
N PRO A 225 12.39 -14.37 18.51
CA PRO A 225 12.97 -13.84 17.29
C PRO A 225 12.15 -14.33 16.10
N ARG A 226 11.69 -13.43 15.23
CA ARG A 226 10.96 -13.82 14.02
C ARG A 226 11.92 -14.64 13.15
N PRO A 227 11.57 -15.86 12.72
CA PRO A 227 12.44 -16.62 11.84
C PRO A 227 12.57 -15.89 10.50
N GLU A 228 13.78 -15.83 9.97
CA GLU A 228 14.04 -15.27 8.64
C GLU A 228 13.43 -16.23 7.62
N PHE A 229 12.49 -15.75 6.81
CA PHE A 229 11.83 -16.57 5.79
C PHE A 229 11.75 -15.84 4.46
N ARG A 230 11.75 -16.62 3.38
CA ARG A 230 11.69 -16.15 2.00
C ARG A 230 10.65 -16.98 1.26
N LEU A 231 9.68 -16.32 0.66
CA LEU A 231 8.67 -16.95 -0.20
C LEU A 231 9.02 -16.67 -1.66
N VAL A 232 9.25 -17.72 -2.44
CA VAL A 232 9.65 -17.63 -3.85
C VAL A 232 8.53 -18.20 -4.72
N GLN A 233 8.08 -17.43 -5.69
CA GLN A 233 7.15 -17.89 -6.72
C GLN A 233 7.90 -18.61 -7.84
N LYS A 234 7.38 -19.76 -8.28
CA LYS A 234 7.88 -20.49 -9.44
C LYS A 234 6.72 -20.79 -10.41
N PRO A 235 6.81 -20.42 -11.70
CA PRO A 235 7.84 -19.59 -12.35
C PRO A 235 7.81 -18.12 -11.87
N PRO A 236 8.94 -17.38 -11.99
CA PRO A 236 9.06 -16.00 -11.51
C PRO A 236 8.22 -14.98 -12.29
N TYR A 237 7.71 -15.35 -13.46
CA TYR A 237 6.88 -14.52 -14.32
C TYR A 237 5.63 -15.30 -14.76
N GLY A 238 4.47 -14.65 -14.77
CA GLY A 238 3.19 -15.27 -15.12
C GLY A 238 2.44 -15.84 -13.92
N SER A 239 1.44 -16.69 -14.19
CA SER A 239 0.63 -17.33 -13.15
C SER A 239 1.48 -18.27 -12.30
N PRO A 240 1.42 -18.18 -10.96
CA PRO A 240 2.22 -19.04 -10.07
C PRO A 240 1.78 -20.50 -10.22
N SER A 241 2.73 -21.42 -10.44
CA SER A 241 2.46 -22.86 -10.46
C SER A 241 2.72 -23.51 -9.10
N HIS A 242 3.71 -23.00 -8.36
CA HIS A 242 4.00 -23.39 -6.99
C HIS A 242 4.80 -22.29 -6.29
N PHE A 243 4.66 -22.24 -4.97
CA PHE A 243 5.46 -21.41 -4.06
C PHE A 243 6.46 -22.26 -3.31
N VAL A 244 7.66 -21.73 -3.09
CA VAL A 244 8.68 -22.33 -2.24
C VAL A 244 8.97 -21.38 -1.09
N CYS A 245 8.68 -21.79 0.13
CA CYS A 245 8.97 -21.04 1.34
C CYS A 245 10.20 -21.61 2.04
N GLU A 246 11.28 -20.83 2.07
CA GLU A 246 12.54 -21.15 2.76
C GLU A 246 12.54 -20.43 4.12
N ILE A 247 12.59 -21.16 5.23
CA ILE A 247 12.49 -20.62 6.60
C ILE A 247 13.74 -21.06 7.39
N ARG A 248 14.59 -20.11 7.77
CA ARG A 248 15.78 -20.36 8.59
C ARG A 248 15.43 -20.41 10.07
N LEU A 249 15.83 -21.50 10.72
CA LEU A 249 15.49 -21.81 12.11
C LEU A 249 16.77 -22.13 12.91
N PRO A 250 17.71 -21.18 13.07
CA PRO A 250 19.02 -21.46 13.68
C PRO A 250 18.94 -21.93 15.14
N LEU A 251 17.87 -21.64 15.86
CA LEU A 251 17.66 -22.10 17.25
C LEU A 251 17.03 -23.50 17.34
N ILE A 252 16.73 -24.15 16.22
CA ILE A 252 16.12 -25.49 16.18
C ILE A 252 17.12 -26.50 15.62
N SER A 253 17.38 -27.55 16.40
CA SER A 253 18.27 -28.65 16.02
C SER A 253 17.54 -29.88 15.47
N SER A 254 16.20 -29.93 15.56
CA SER A 254 15.41 -31.09 15.10
C SER A 254 14.01 -30.69 14.64
N ALA A 255 13.60 -31.26 13.51
CA ALA A 255 12.26 -31.11 12.92
C ALA A 255 11.13 -31.57 13.85
N GLY A 256 11.40 -32.52 14.76
CA GLY A 256 10.37 -33.03 15.70
C GLY A 256 9.85 -31.97 16.67
N SER A 257 10.52 -30.83 16.80
CA SER A 257 10.05 -29.70 17.61
C SER A 257 9.17 -28.71 16.84
N LEU A 258 9.05 -28.87 15.51
CA LEU A 258 8.30 -28.02 14.60
C LEU A 258 6.89 -28.57 14.38
N GLN A 259 5.91 -27.66 14.32
CA GLN A 259 4.55 -27.92 13.89
C GLN A 259 4.24 -26.96 12.76
N LEU A 260 4.16 -27.50 11.55
CA LEU A 260 3.80 -26.75 10.34
C LEU A 260 2.33 -27.07 9.99
N GLN A 261 1.54 -26.03 9.81
CA GLN A 261 0.17 -26.09 9.32
C GLN A 261 0.10 -25.27 8.04
N VAL A 262 -0.34 -25.93 6.97
CA VAL A 262 -0.54 -25.31 5.66
C VAL A 262 -2.03 -25.37 5.37
N GLY A 263 -2.70 -24.22 5.43
CA GLY A 263 -4.09 -24.05 5.04
C GLY A 263 -4.23 -23.62 3.58
N GLY A 264 -5.45 -23.31 3.16
CA GLY A 264 -5.73 -22.90 1.78
C GLY A 264 -4.92 -21.68 1.35
N ASP A 265 -4.82 -20.66 2.19
CA ASP A 265 -4.13 -19.40 1.90
C ASP A 265 -3.26 -18.95 3.08
N ARG A 266 -2.93 -19.85 4.01
CA ARG A 266 -2.25 -19.49 5.26
C ARG A 266 -1.23 -20.54 5.66
N LEU A 267 -0.01 -20.10 5.99
CA LEU A 267 1.03 -20.95 6.54
C LEU A 267 1.31 -20.53 7.99
N LEU A 268 1.19 -21.49 8.91
CA LEU A 268 1.49 -21.33 10.32
C LEU A 268 2.56 -22.34 10.73
N LEU A 269 3.74 -21.84 11.09
CA LEU A 269 4.81 -22.60 11.72
C LEU A 269 4.90 -22.22 13.20
N THR A 270 4.82 -23.21 14.06
CA THR A 270 4.99 -23.07 15.52
C THR A 270 6.01 -24.08 16.02
N CYS A 271 6.76 -23.71 17.06
CA CYS A 271 7.71 -24.61 17.71
C CYS A 271 7.25 -24.95 19.13
N ARG A 272 7.45 -26.19 19.58
CA ARG A 272 7.17 -26.61 20.98
C ARG A 272 7.95 -25.78 22.01
N SER A 273 9.17 -25.37 21.67
CA SER A 273 10.01 -24.50 22.50
C SER A 273 9.55 -23.03 22.53
N ARG A 274 8.51 -22.66 21.77
CA ARG A 274 8.07 -21.27 21.51
C ARG A 274 9.19 -20.35 21.00
N ALA A 275 10.30 -20.92 20.54
CA ALA A 275 11.44 -20.16 20.02
C ALA A 275 11.09 -19.43 18.71
N TYR A 276 10.22 -20.02 17.89
CA TYR A 276 9.73 -19.43 16.65
C TYR A 276 8.21 -19.58 16.52
N ARG A 277 7.60 -18.51 15.99
CA ARG A 277 6.24 -18.50 15.48
C ARG A 277 6.24 -17.69 14.19
N LEU A 278 5.81 -18.32 13.10
CA LEU A 278 5.67 -17.69 11.80
C LEU A 278 4.25 -17.94 11.32
N ASP A 279 3.54 -16.89 10.98
CA ASP A 279 2.12 -16.92 10.62
C ASP A 279 1.94 -15.88 9.52
N PHE A 280 1.62 -16.32 8.30
CA PHE A 280 1.39 -15.43 7.18
C PHE A 280 0.39 -16.00 6.19
N TYR A 281 -0.26 -15.10 5.46
CA TYR A 281 -1.15 -15.43 4.35
C TYR A 281 -0.37 -15.50 3.03
N LEU A 282 -0.69 -16.49 2.21
CA LEU A 282 -0.22 -16.66 0.85
C LEU A 282 -1.06 -15.78 -0.09
N PRO A 283 -0.47 -15.29 -1.20
CA PRO A 283 -1.17 -14.41 -2.15
C PRO A 283 -2.24 -15.15 -2.98
N VAL A 284 -2.25 -16.47 -2.94
CA VAL A 284 -3.22 -17.33 -3.63
C VAL A 284 -3.57 -18.54 -2.77
N CYS A 285 -4.69 -19.17 -3.09
CA CYS A 285 -5.02 -20.48 -2.55
C CYS A 285 -4.07 -21.54 -3.10
N ILE A 286 -3.59 -22.43 -2.24
CA ILE A 286 -2.67 -23.53 -2.56
C ILE A 286 -3.37 -24.88 -2.37
N ASP A 287 -2.94 -25.88 -3.14
CA ASP A 287 -3.40 -27.25 -2.98
C ASP A 287 -2.71 -27.89 -1.76
N GLN A 288 -3.45 -27.90 -0.65
CA GLN A 288 -3.01 -28.45 0.64
C GLN A 288 -2.61 -29.93 0.55
N ALA A 289 -3.21 -30.71 -0.36
CA ALA A 289 -2.94 -32.14 -0.47
C ALA A 289 -1.59 -32.44 -1.13
N ALA A 290 -1.10 -31.53 -1.98
CA ALA A 290 0.16 -31.66 -2.70
C ALA A 290 1.31 -30.84 -2.09
N CYS A 291 1.10 -30.20 -0.93
CA CYS A 291 2.12 -29.49 -0.19
C CYS A 291 3.15 -30.44 0.44
N CYS A 292 4.44 -30.12 0.31
CA CYS A 292 5.50 -30.88 0.98
C CYS A 292 6.44 -29.95 1.77
N ALA A 293 7.02 -30.47 2.84
CA ALA A 293 7.95 -29.73 3.68
C ALA A 293 9.17 -30.59 4.01
N GLN A 294 10.35 -30.01 3.92
CA GLN A 294 11.63 -30.65 4.18
C GLN A 294 12.47 -29.78 5.10
N PHE A 295 12.92 -30.33 6.23
CA PHE A 295 13.84 -29.65 7.14
C PHE A 295 15.24 -30.23 7.00
N ASP A 296 16.19 -29.37 6.67
CA ASP A 296 17.61 -29.69 6.71
C ASP A 296 18.18 -29.30 8.08
N ALA A 297 18.69 -30.28 8.82
CA ALA A 297 19.24 -30.09 10.16
C ALA A 297 20.65 -29.48 10.15
N ASP A 298 21.41 -29.67 9.06
CA ASP A 298 22.77 -29.15 8.92
C ASP A 298 22.74 -27.65 8.61
N SER A 299 21.89 -27.26 7.65
CA SER A 299 21.68 -25.83 7.29
C SER A 299 20.62 -25.14 8.15
N ARG A 300 19.91 -25.89 9.02
CA ARG A 300 18.79 -25.42 9.86
C ARG A 300 17.73 -24.67 9.05
N LEU A 301 17.43 -25.19 7.86
CA LEU A 301 16.54 -24.59 6.87
C LEU A 301 15.32 -25.48 6.64
N LEU A 302 14.13 -24.95 6.87
CA LEU A 302 12.86 -25.58 6.50
C LEU A 302 12.44 -25.06 5.12
N THR A 303 12.29 -25.96 4.16
CA THR A 303 11.79 -25.67 2.81
C THR A 303 10.38 -26.22 2.68
N VAL A 304 9.40 -25.39 2.35
CA VAL A 304 8.00 -25.78 2.15
C VAL A 304 7.61 -25.49 0.70
N THR A 305 7.29 -26.53 -0.06
CA THR A 305 6.82 -26.42 -1.44
C THR A 305 5.30 -26.53 -1.45
N MET A 306 4.65 -25.53 -2.02
CA MET A 306 3.20 -25.35 -2.00
C MET A 306 2.70 -25.13 -3.43
N PRO A 307 2.13 -26.15 -4.09
CA PRO A 307 1.53 -25.99 -5.41
C PRO A 307 0.28 -25.13 -5.34
N VAL A 308 0.02 -24.37 -6.41
CA VAL A 308 -1.17 -23.52 -6.60
C VAL A 308 -2.23 -24.29 -7.38
#